data_AF-A0A8T5M8G2-F1
#
_entry.id   AF-A0A8T5M8G2-F1
#
_cell.length_a   1.000
_cell.length_b   1.000
_cell.length_c   1.000
_cell.angle_alpha   90.00
_cell.angle_beta   90.00
_cell.angle_gamma   90.00
#
_symmetry.space_group_name_H-M   'P 1'
#
loop_
_entity.id
_entity.type
_entity.pdbx_description
1 polymer ?
#
loop_
_entity_poly.entity_id
_entity_poly.type
_entity_poly.pdbx_seq_one_letter_code
_entity_poly.pdbx_strand_id
1 'polypeptide(L)'
;MQIKDINIEFLGHSGFLFTNRTGKKIAIDPYKISDKVPQADLILITHSHYDHCSIEDIQKIARQGTTIVIPADAQSKITKVNDVEIQI
;
A
#
# COMPACT_ATOMS: atom_id res chain seq x y z
N MET A 1 -10.84 -9.82 -9.18
CA MET A 1 -10.81 -11.30 -9.06
C MET A 1 -11.15 -11.66 -7.63
N GLN A 2 -11.86 -12.77 -7.37
CA GLN A 2 -12.20 -13.17 -6.02
C GLN A 2 -11.63 -14.56 -5.70
N ILE A 3 -10.98 -14.69 -4.54
CA ILE A 3 -10.50 -15.96 -3.99
C ILE A 3 -11.07 -16.07 -2.58
N LYS A 4 -12.02 -17.00 -2.38
CA LYS A 4 -12.79 -17.12 -1.13
C LYS A 4 -13.47 -15.78 -0.77
N ASP A 5 -13.24 -15.27 0.43
CA ASP A 5 -13.77 -14.02 0.96
C ASP A 5 -12.85 -12.81 0.74
N ILE A 6 -11.85 -12.95 -0.16
CA ILE A 6 -10.92 -11.89 -0.54
C ILE A 6 -11.18 -11.44 -1.98
N ASN A 7 -11.52 -10.17 -2.15
CA ASN A 7 -11.47 -9.50 -3.44
C ASN A 7 -10.05 -9.01 -3.71
N ILE A 8 -9.56 -9.24 -4.92
CA ILE A 8 -8.23 -8.88 -5.40
C ILE A 8 -8.41 -8.01 -6.64
N GLU A 9 -7.91 -6.78 -6.56
CA GLU A 9 -7.91 -5.80 -7.64
C GLU A 9 -6.48 -5.53 -8.09
N PHE A 10 -6.25 -5.59 -9.41
CA PHE A 10 -4.98 -5.22 -10.00
C PHE A 10 -4.98 -3.71 -10.27
N LEU A 11 -4.03 -3.00 -9.69
CA LEU A 11 -3.91 -1.54 -9.79
C LEU A 11 -3.00 -1.09 -10.94
N GLY A 12 -2.30 -2.04 -11.58
CA GLY A 12 -1.27 -1.78 -12.59
C GLY A 12 0.14 -2.07 -12.08
N HIS A 13 1.09 -2.30 -13.00
CA HIS A 13 2.49 -2.64 -12.68
C HIS A 13 2.62 -3.83 -11.70
N SER A 14 3.11 -3.63 -10.48
CA SER A 14 3.19 -4.59 -9.38
C SER A 14 2.11 -4.36 -8.31
N GLY A 15 1.21 -3.40 -8.55
CA GLY A 15 0.24 -2.91 -7.59
C GLY A 15 -1.01 -3.79 -7.46
N PHE A 16 -1.35 -4.15 -6.24
CA PHE A 16 -2.58 -4.90 -5.93
C PHE A 16 -3.29 -4.34 -4.70
N LEU A 17 -4.63 -4.41 -4.71
CA LEU A 17 -5.47 -4.14 -3.56
C LEU A 17 -6.25 -5.41 -3.19
N PHE A 18 -6.10 -5.83 -1.94
CA PHE A 18 -6.84 -6.94 -1.34
C PHE A 18 -7.88 -6.37 -0.40
N THR A 19 -9.13 -6.81 -0.52
CA THR A 19 -10.21 -6.42 0.39
C THR A 19 -10.90 -7.68 0.92
N ASN A 20 -10.96 -7.86 2.23
CA ASN A 20 -11.67 -8.98 2.84
C ASN A 20 -13.16 -8.66 3.07
N ARG A 21 -13.94 -9.66 3.50
CA ARG A 21 -15.38 -9.49 3.80
C ARG A 21 -15.71 -8.47 4.89
N THR A 22 -14.77 -8.14 5.78
CA THR A 22 -14.98 -7.12 6.83
C THR A 22 -14.60 -5.72 6.36
N GLY A 23 -14.17 -5.57 5.10
CA GLY A 23 -13.78 -4.29 4.50
C GLY A 23 -12.34 -3.85 4.81
N LYS A 24 -11.52 -4.70 5.45
CA LYS A 24 -10.08 -4.44 5.64
C LYS A 24 -9.35 -4.49 4.31
N LYS A 25 -8.43 -3.54 4.11
CA LYS A 25 -7.74 -3.30 2.84
C LYS A 25 -6.24 -3.39 2.98
N ILE A 26 -5.60 -4.20 2.13
CA ILE A 26 -4.15 -4.35 2.05
C ILE A 26 -3.73 -3.92 0.64
N ALA A 27 -2.85 -2.94 0.53
CA ALA A 27 -2.25 -2.54 -0.72
C ALA A 27 -0.81 -3.07 -0.82
N ILE A 28 -0.40 -3.50 -2.01
CA ILE A 28 0.97 -3.91 -2.32
C ILE A 28 1.48 -3.00 -3.44
N ASP A 29 2.71 -2.49 -3.29
CA ASP A 29 3.45 -1.71 -4.29
C ASP A 29 2.60 -0.71 -5.09
N PRO A 30 1.92 0.25 -4.45
CA PRO A 30 1.10 1.23 -5.15
C PRO A 30 1.99 2.11 -6.04
N TYR A 31 1.69 2.17 -7.34
CA TYR A 31 2.41 3.00 -8.31
C TYR A 31 1.48 3.55 -9.38
N LYS A 32 1.46 4.88 -9.55
CA LYS A 32 0.59 5.61 -10.49
C LYS A 32 -0.89 5.23 -10.35
N ILE A 33 -1.35 5.06 -9.11
CA ILE A 33 -2.72 4.65 -8.83
C ILE A 33 -3.69 5.82 -9.02
N SER A 34 -4.95 5.50 -9.36
CA SER A 34 -6.00 6.52 -9.46
C SER A 34 -6.45 7.00 -8.08
N ASP A 35 -6.95 8.23 -7.99
CA ASP A 35 -7.52 8.80 -6.75
C ASP A 35 -8.79 8.07 -6.26
N LYS A 36 -9.31 7.11 -7.03
CA LYS A 36 -10.44 6.27 -6.66
C LYS A 36 -10.04 5.06 -5.81
N VAL A 37 -8.73 4.76 -5.73
CA VAL A 37 -8.25 3.66 -4.89
C VAL A 37 -8.53 4.02 -3.42
N PRO A 38 -9.26 3.17 -2.69
CA PRO A 38 -9.60 3.46 -1.31
C PRO A 38 -8.36 3.44 -0.40
N GLN A 39 -8.45 4.16 0.72
CA GLN A 39 -7.41 4.14 1.74
C GLN A 39 -7.17 2.70 2.28
N ALA A 40 -5.93 2.36 2.56
CA ALA A 40 -5.50 1.04 3.02
C ALA A 40 -5.32 0.98 4.55
N ASP A 41 -5.62 -0.18 5.14
CA ASP A 41 -5.26 -0.47 6.54
C ASP A 41 -3.79 -0.90 6.65
N LEU A 42 -3.28 -1.57 5.63
CA LEU A 42 -1.90 -2.06 5.54
C LEU A 42 -1.35 -1.79 4.15
N ILE A 43 -0.13 -1.25 4.06
CA ILE A 43 0.60 -1.06 2.82
C ILE A 43 1.88 -1.89 2.90
N LEU A 44 2.11 -2.75 1.92
CA LEU A 44 3.29 -3.59 1.80
C LEU A 44 4.16 -3.08 0.65
N ILE A 45 5.42 -2.82 0.93
CA ILE A 45 6.41 -2.43 -0.08
C ILE A 45 7.41 -3.58 -0.23
N THR A 46 7.65 -4.03 -1.46
CA THR A 46 8.53 -5.19 -1.71
C THR A 46 10.02 -4.82 -1.72
N HIS A 47 10.37 -3.66 -2.26
CA HIS A 47 11.75 -3.14 -2.33
C HIS A 47 11.76 -1.64 -2.65
N SER A 48 12.93 -1.01 -2.54
CA SER A 48 13.07 0.45 -2.62
C SER A 48 12.95 1.06 -4.02
N HIS A 49 12.77 0.31 -5.11
CA HIS A 49 12.66 0.92 -6.45
C HIS A 49 11.46 1.87 -6.56
N TYR A 50 11.57 2.89 -7.41
CA TYR A 50 10.59 4.00 -7.44
C TYR A 50 9.19 3.57 -7.90
N ASP A 51 9.12 2.49 -8.67
CA ASP A 51 7.90 1.86 -9.20
C ASP A 51 7.29 0.84 -8.22
N HIS A 52 7.93 0.59 -7.07
CA HIS A 52 7.43 -0.23 -5.97
C HIS A 52 7.22 0.57 -4.68
N CYS A 53 8.04 1.59 -4.43
CA CYS A 53 8.02 2.46 -3.26
C CYS A 53 7.67 3.91 -3.63
N SER A 54 6.52 4.12 -4.27
CA SER A 54 6.05 5.46 -4.66
C SER A 54 5.48 6.22 -3.46
N ILE A 55 6.25 7.17 -2.92
CA ILE A 55 5.81 7.97 -1.76
C ILE A 55 4.53 8.74 -2.06
N GLU A 56 4.38 9.25 -3.29
CA GLU A 56 3.17 9.96 -3.71
C GLU A 56 1.94 9.05 -3.63
N ASP A 57 2.03 7.83 -4.17
CA ASP A 57 0.88 6.91 -4.19
C ASP A 57 0.61 6.31 -2.81
N ILE A 58 1.65 6.07 -2.00
CA ILE A 58 1.50 5.67 -0.59
C ILE A 58 0.72 6.74 0.17
N GLN A 59 1.05 8.03 -0.01
CA GLN A 59 0.35 9.14 0.64
C GLN A 59 -1.12 9.25 0.24
N LYS A 60 -1.49 8.88 -1.00
CA LYS A 60 -2.90 8.90 -1.46
C LYS A 60 -3.79 7.93 -0.67
N ILE A 61 -3.25 6.77 -0.30
CA ILE A 61 -4.03 5.70 0.34
C ILE A 61 -3.70 5.49 1.82
N ALA A 62 -2.67 6.13 2.35
CA ALA A 62 -2.39 6.15 3.77
C ALA A 62 -3.41 7.01 4.53
N ARG A 63 -3.75 6.59 5.75
CA ARG A 63 -4.58 7.32 6.71
C ARG A 63 -4.05 7.12 8.12
N GLN A 64 -4.62 7.85 9.07
CA GLN A 64 -4.39 7.59 10.49
C GLN A 64 -4.70 6.12 10.81
N GLY A 65 -3.72 5.42 11.39
CA GLY A 65 -3.84 4.00 11.74
C GLY A 65 -3.49 3.03 10.60
N THR A 66 -3.05 3.52 9.44
CA THR A 66 -2.42 2.66 8.43
C THR A 66 -1.06 2.18 8.93
N THR A 67 -0.80 0.88 8.81
CA THR A 67 0.55 0.32 8.98
C THR A 67 1.23 0.21 7.62
N ILE A 68 2.50 0.59 7.52
CA ILE A 68 3.33 0.43 6.33
C ILE A 68 4.47 -0.50 6.68
N VAL A 69 4.54 -1.66 6.01
CA VAL A 69 5.61 -2.63 6.16
C VAL A 69 6.54 -2.49 4.97
N ILE A 70 7.82 -2.28 5.25
CA ILE A 70 8.86 -2.04 4.25
C ILE A 70 10.11 -2.86 4.54
N PRO A 71 10.91 -3.21 3.53
CA PRO A 71 12.27 -3.69 3.75
C PRO A 71 13.20 -2.55 4.20
N ALA A 72 14.30 -2.91 4.85
CA ALA A 72 15.30 -1.97 5.35
C ALA A 72 15.88 -1.03 4.26
N ASP A 73 15.98 -1.47 3.01
CA ASP A 73 16.47 -0.66 1.89
C ASP A 73 15.52 0.49 1.51
N ALA A 74 14.23 0.38 1.84
CA ALA A 74 13.22 1.39 1.57
C ALA A 74 13.04 2.40 2.73
N GLN A 75 13.65 2.16 3.90
CA GLN A 75 13.47 2.96 5.12
C GLN A 75 13.71 4.46 4.89
N SER A 76 14.77 4.81 4.16
CA SER A 76 15.15 6.21 3.92
C SER A 76 14.10 7.03 3.15
N LYS A 77 13.21 6.36 2.41
CA LYS A 77 12.19 7.01 1.58
C LYS A 77 10.90 7.32 2.36
N ILE A 78 10.55 6.48 3.34
CA ILE A 78 9.24 6.48 4.01
C ILE A 78 9.16 7.41 5.21
N THR A 79 10.28 7.98 5.67
CA THR A 79 10.34 8.97 6.75
C THR A 79 9.49 10.23 6.53
N LYS A 80 8.91 10.41 5.34
CA LYS A 80 8.07 11.55 4.95
C LYS A 80 6.56 11.29 5.02
N VAL A 81 6.13 10.09 5.44
CA VAL A 81 4.71 9.77 5.61
C VAL A 81 4.33 9.97 7.08
N ASN A 82 3.37 10.86 7.33
CA ASN A 82 2.92 11.19 8.68
C ASN A 82 1.74 10.31 9.10
N ASP A 83 1.48 10.22 10.42
CA ASP A 83 0.29 9.58 11.00
C ASP A 83 0.11 8.08 10.69
N VAL A 84 1.21 7.40 10.38
CA VAL A 84 1.26 5.96 10.09
C VAL A 84 2.19 5.23 11.05
N GLU A 85 1.95 3.93 11.22
CA GLU A 85 2.91 3.02 11.85
C GLU A 85 3.85 2.46 10.78
N ILE A 86 5.17 2.52 11.00
CA ILE A 86 6.16 1.95 10.07
C ILE A 86 6.78 0.72 10.71
N GLN A 87 6.75 -0.39 10.01
CA GLN A 87 7.41 -1.64 10.36
C GLN A 87 8.49 -1.96 9.31
N ILE A 88 9.68 -2.34 9.78
CA ILE A 88 10.86 -2.64 8.94
C ILE A 88 11.21 -4.11 9.09
#